data_AF-A0A0L0F9G8-F1
#
_entry.id   AF-A0A0L0F9G8-F1
#
_cell.length_a   1.000
_cell.length_b   1.000
_cell.length_c   1.000
_cell.angle_alpha   90.00
_cell.angle_beta   90.00
_cell.angle_gamma   90.00
#
_symmetry.space_group_name_H-M   'P 1'
#
loop_
_entity.id
_entity.type
_entity.pdbx_description
1 polymer ?
#
loop_
_entity_poly.entity_id
_entity_poly.type
_entity_poly.pdbx_seq_one_letter_code
_entity_poly.pdbx_strand_id
1 'polypeptide(L)'
;MSLKINVLHKGRAQSMFISQSQPVAKVLLDVCAKLDLAYNVHGLKFQNKPIKDLGSNMKLNGIPNNARLELYSLKQPMGMESVTAVIQLPDGSRQHTVLRSDQSLYAALTAVGAESSRDEGEPVVHVLNEIVKRAQALQRTTLFSLGVLRGK
;
A
#
# COMPACT_ATOMS: atom_id res chain seq x y z
N MET A 1 -5.70 12.44 -11.63
CA MET A 1 -6.81 13.19 -11.00
C MET A 1 -6.76 12.98 -9.50
N SER A 2 -6.61 14.06 -8.73
CA SER A 2 -6.64 14.04 -7.26
C SER A 2 -8.09 14.08 -6.76
N LEU A 3 -8.37 13.34 -5.70
CA LEU A 3 -9.59 13.41 -4.89
C LEU A 3 -9.27 14.11 -3.58
N LYS A 4 -10.17 14.98 -3.14
CA LYS A 4 -10.21 15.44 -1.75
C LYS A 4 -11.08 14.46 -0.97
N ILE A 5 -10.56 13.88 0.09
CA ILE A 5 -11.33 13.06 1.04
C ILE A 5 -11.25 13.67 2.43
N ASN A 6 -12.24 13.40 3.27
CA ASN A 6 -12.28 13.81 4.66
C ASN A 6 -12.33 12.56 5.53
N VAL A 7 -11.37 12.38 6.42
CA VAL A 7 -11.33 11.24 7.32
C VAL A 7 -11.68 11.68 8.73
N LEU A 8 -12.73 11.11 9.30
CA LEU A 8 -13.20 11.39 10.65
C LEU A 8 -12.60 10.39 11.63
N HIS A 9 -11.92 10.88 12.67
CA HIS A 9 -11.43 10.07 13.78
C HIS A 9 -11.79 10.74 15.11
N LYS A 10 -12.53 10.03 15.98
CA LYS A 10 -12.96 10.52 17.31
C LYS A 10 -13.51 11.95 17.30
N GLY A 11 -14.32 12.30 16.29
CA GLY A 11 -14.93 13.62 16.13
C GLY A 11 -14.04 14.68 15.47
N ARG A 12 -12.77 14.40 15.16
CA ARG A 12 -11.90 15.27 14.37
C ARG A 12 -11.90 14.84 12.90
N ALA A 13 -12.24 15.76 12.01
CA ALA A 13 -12.17 15.53 10.56
C ALA A 13 -10.84 16.04 10.01
N GLN A 14 -10.15 15.22 9.22
CA GLN A 14 -8.91 15.59 8.54
C GLN A 14 -9.10 15.48 7.03
N SER A 15 -8.97 16.61 6.32
CA SER A 15 -8.99 16.62 4.87
C SER A 15 -7.64 16.22 4.29
N MET A 16 -7.66 15.43 3.23
CA MET A 16 -6.47 15.05 2.49
C MET A 16 -6.74 14.96 0.99
N PHE A 17 -5.69 15.21 0.21
CA PHE A 17 -5.70 15.00 -1.22
C PHE A 17 -4.99 13.68 -1.52
N ILE A 18 -5.67 12.80 -2.23
CA ILE A 18 -5.18 11.47 -2.63
C ILE A 18 -5.40 11.27 -4.12
N SER A 19 -4.72 10.30 -4.75
CA SER A 19 -5.01 9.94 -6.14
C SER A 19 -6.15 8.92 -6.22
N GLN A 20 -6.98 9.02 -7.25
CA GLN A 20 -8.01 8.01 -7.53
C GLN A 20 -7.43 6.61 -7.81
N SER A 21 -6.21 6.56 -8.34
CA SER A 21 -5.51 5.32 -8.67
C SER A 21 -4.83 4.66 -7.48
N GLN A 22 -4.71 5.37 -6.36
CA GLN A 22 -4.04 4.84 -5.17
C GLN A 22 -4.91 3.78 -4.49
N PRO A 23 -4.28 2.72 -3.94
CA PRO A 23 -4.97 1.70 -3.17
C PRO A 23 -5.44 2.28 -1.83
N VAL A 24 -6.54 1.77 -1.30
CA VAL A 24 -7.09 2.22 0.00
C VAL A 24 -6.08 1.98 1.14
N ALA A 25 -5.26 0.93 1.04
CA ALA A 25 -4.18 0.65 1.99
C ALA A 25 -3.19 1.83 2.12
N LYS A 26 -2.85 2.48 1.00
CA LYS A 26 -1.98 3.66 1.01
C LYS A 26 -2.63 4.84 1.73
N VAL A 27 -3.91 5.06 1.47
CA VAL A 27 -4.69 6.11 2.13
C VAL A 27 -4.76 5.87 3.64
N LEU A 28 -5.01 4.63 4.07
CA LEU A 28 -4.99 4.27 5.49
C LEU A 28 -3.63 4.58 6.13
N LEU A 29 -2.53 4.20 5.49
CA LEU A 29 -1.18 4.52 5.97
C LEU A 29 -0.97 6.02 6.12
N ASP A 30 -1.32 6.80 5.10
CA ASP A 30 -1.11 8.25 5.11
C ASP A 30 -1.99 8.97 6.16
N VAL A 31 -3.22 8.48 6.39
CA VAL A 31 -4.10 8.96 7.47
C VAL A 31 -3.51 8.63 8.83
N CYS A 32 -3.15 7.36 9.03
CA CYS A 32 -2.62 6.87 10.29
C CYS A 32 -1.31 7.58 10.65
N ALA A 33 -0.41 7.78 9.67
CA ALA A 33 0.81 8.55 9.85
C ALA A 33 0.54 10.01 10.24
N LYS A 34 -0.50 10.64 9.70
CA LYS A 34 -0.88 12.02 10.05
C LYS A 34 -1.55 12.15 11.42
N LEU A 35 -2.14 11.07 11.93
CA LEU A 35 -2.83 11.04 13.22
C LEU A 35 -1.96 10.41 14.33
N ASP A 36 -0.71 10.04 14.02
CA ASP A 36 0.18 9.26 14.90
C ASP A 36 -0.47 7.98 15.42
N LEU A 37 -1.22 7.30 14.55
CA LEU A 37 -1.95 6.06 14.83
C LEU A 37 -1.32 4.87 14.10
N ALA A 38 -1.51 3.67 14.66
CA ALA A 38 -1.00 2.45 14.06
C ALA A 38 -1.99 1.86 13.05
N TYR A 39 -1.62 1.83 11.77
CA TYR A 39 -2.49 1.37 10.67
C TYR A 39 -2.93 -0.09 10.80
N ASN A 40 -2.18 -0.92 11.53
CA ASN A 40 -2.51 -2.33 11.74
C ASN A 40 -3.71 -2.54 12.67
N VAL A 41 -4.03 -1.60 13.56
CA VAL A 41 -5.19 -1.69 14.48
C VAL A 41 -6.36 -0.81 14.03
N HIS A 42 -6.25 -0.15 12.87
CA HIS A 42 -7.27 0.75 12.35
C HIS A 42 -7.75 0.34 10.96
N GLY A 43 -9.02 0.60 10.70
CA GLY A 43 -9.66 0.37 9.40
C GLY A 43 -10.41 1.62 8.93
N LEU A 44 -10.72 1.66 7.63
CA LEU A 44 -11.53 2.71 7.03
C LEU A 44 -12.95 2.23 6.76
N LYS A 45 -13.92 3.10 7.03
CA LYS A 45 -15.35 2.88 6.80
C LYS A 45 -15.87 4.00 5.90
N PHE A 46 -16.67 3.65 4.90
CA PHE A 46 -17.35 4.61 4.03
C PHE A 46 -18.87 4.38 4.10
N GLN A 47 -19.66 5.43 4.36
CA GLN A 47 -21.12 5.35 4.47
C GLN A 47 -21.59 4.21 5.39
N ASN A 48 -21.03 4.09 6.59
CA ASN A 48 -21.31 3.00 7.52
C ASN A 48 -20.98 1.58 7.04
N LYS A 49 -20.22 1.42 5.95
CA LYS A 49 -19.73 0.12 5.48
C LYS A 49 -18.21 0.05 5.63
N PRO A 50 -17.66 -0.96 6.33
CA PRO A 50 -16.22 -1.14 6.43
C PRO A 50 -15.65 -1.50 5.06
N ILE A 51 -14.57 -0.82 4.66
CA ILE A 51 -13.86 -1.15 3.42
C ILE A 51 -13.04 -2.42 3.69
N LYS A 52 -13.47 -3.54 3.08
CA LYS A 52 -12.78 -4.83 3.24
C LYS A 52 -11.60 -4.98 2.29
N ASP A 53 -11.76 -4.48 1.06
CA ASP A 53 -10.72 -4.56 0.05
C ASP A 53 -9.84 -3.31 0.08
N LEU A 54 -8.79 -3.42 0.88
CA LEU A 54 -7.76 -2.41 1.01
C LEU A 54 -6.79 -2.38 -0.18
N GLY A 55 -6.73 -3.45 -0.98
CA GLY A 55 -5.83 -3.57 -2.12
C GLY A 55 -6.39 -2.86 -3.36
N SER A 56 -7.71 -2.84 -3.49
CA SER A 56 -8.40 -2.10 -4.54
C SER A 56 -8.21 -0.59 -4.42
N ASN A 57 -8.30 0.09 -5.57
CA ASN A 57 -8.23 1.54 -5.65
C ASN A 57 -9.52 2.21 -5.11
N MET A 58 -9.44 3.53 -4.89
CA MET A 58 -10.56 4.32 -4.36
C MET A 58 -11.80 4.27 -5.27
N LYS A 59 -11.61 4.22 -6.60
CA LYS A 59 -12.71 4.17 -7.57
C LYS A 59 -13.51 2.87 -7.47
N LEU A 60 -12.82 1.73 -7.36
CA LEU A 60 -13.43 0.40 -7.25
C LEU A 60 -14.20 0.24 -5.95
N ASN A 61 -13.74 0.91 -4.88
CA ASN A 61 -14.47 1.00 -3.62
C ASN A 61 -15.63 2.02 -3.66
N GLY A 62 -15.91 2.64 -4.81
CA GLY A 62 -17.00 3.58 -5.01
C GLY A 62 -16.83 4.89 -4.22
N ILE A 63 -15.59 5.29 -3.93
CA ILE A 63 -15.30 6.47 -3.09
C ILE A 63 -15.24 7.72 -3.99
N PRO A 64 -16.23 8.64 -3.92
CA PRO A 64 -16.26 9.83 -4.75
C PRO A 64 -15.34 10.94 -4.23
N ASN A 65 -15.27 12.05 -4.97
CA ASN A 65 -14.67 13.27 -4.46
C ASN A 65 -15.46 13.84 -3.28
N ASN A 66 -14.78 14.46 -2.32
CA ASN A 66 -15.31 14.92 -1.04
C ASN A 66 -15.96 13.83 -0.19
N ALA A 67 -15.60 12.56 -0.42
CA ALA A 67 -16.07 11.46 0.41
C ALA A 67 -15.66 11.67 1.88
N ARG A 68 -16.58 11.30 2.78
CA ARG A 68 -16.35 11.25 4.22
C ARG A 68 -16.08 9.80 4.61
N LEU A 69 -14.83 9.51 4.95
CA LEU A 69 -14.41 8.24 5.51
C LEU A 69 -14.36 8.36 7.03
N GLU A 70 -14.59 7.26 7.73
CA GLU A 70 -14.44 7.17 9.17
C GLU A 70 -13.32 6.18 9.49
N LEU A 71 -12.40 6.59 10.37
CA LEU A 71 -11.37 5.72 10.90
C LEU A 71 -11.90 5.05 12.17
N TYR A 72 -11.96 3.73 12.16
CA TYR A 72 -12.40 2.94 13.30
C TYR A 72 -11.30 2.00 13.78
N SER A 73 -11.34 1.62 15.06
CA SER A 73 -10.43 0.61 15.61
C SER A 73 -10.93 -0.78 15.24
N LEU A 74 -10.04 -1.60 14.71
CA LEU A 74 -10.30 -3.00 14.43
C LEU A 74 -10.36 -3.78 15.75
N LYS A 75 -11.23 -4.79 15.82
CA LYS A 75 -11.30 -5.69 16.99
C LYS A 75 -10.05 -6.57 17.13
N GLN A 76 -9.42 -6.86 16.01
CA GLN A 76 -8.16 -7.61 15.92
C GLN A 76 -7.23 -6.88 14.97
N PRO A 77 -5.92 -6.82 15.26
CA PRO A 77 -4.96 -6.21 14.36
C PRO A 77 -4.99 -6.94 13.00
N MET A 78 -4.81 -6.19 11.92
CA MET A 78 -4.61 -6.76 10.60
C MET A 78 -3.40 -7.69 10.63
N GLY A 79 -3.64 -8.96 10.35
CA GLY A 79 -2.59 -9.92 10.10
C GLY A 79 -1.82 -9.53 8.85
N MET A 80 -0.50 -9.45 8.96
CA MET A 80 0.39 -9.35 7.81
C MET A 80 0.40 -10.73 7.16
N GLU A 81 -0.16 -10.83 5.96
CA GLU A 81 -0.28 -12.11 5.27
C GLU A 81 0.93 -12.37 4.38
N SER A 82 1.14 -13.64 4.08
CA SER A 82 2.11 -14.05 3.07
C SER A 82 1.45 -13.96 1.70
N VAL A 83 2.18 -13.39 0.74
CA VAL A 83 1.76 -13.21 -0.65
C VAL A 83 2.78 -13.89 -1.53
N THR A 84 2.31 -14.78 -2.42
CA THR A 84 3.17 -15.30 -3.49
C THR A 84 3.35 -14.20 -4.54
N ALA A 85 4.59 -13.80 -4.77
CA ALA A 85 4.94 -12.83 -5.80
C ALA A 85 5.89 -13.46 -6.80
N VAL A 86 5.77 -13.05 -8.07
CA VAL A 86 6.72 -13.38 -9.11
C VAL A 86 7.52 -12.13 -9.42
N ILE A 87 8.82 -12.19 -9.16
CA ILE A 87 9.74 -11.10 -9.48
C ILE A 87 10.42 -11.43 -10.80
N GLN A 88 10.24 -10.54 -11.77
CA GLN A 88 10.98 -10.60 -13.02
C GLN A 88 12.29 -9.82 -12.88
N LEU A 89 13.40 -10.50 -13.09
CA LEU A 89 14.74 -9.93 -13.05
C LEU A 89 15.10 -9.26 -14.38
N PRO A 90 16.13 -8.38 -14.42
CA PRO A 90 16.55 -7.69 -15.64
C PRO A 90 17.02 -8.63 -16.76
N ASP A 91 17.49 -9.82 -16.40
CA ASP A 91 17.86 -10.90 -17.34
C ASP A 91 16.63 -11.59 -17.98
N GLY A 92 15.42 -11.17 -17.61
CA GLY A 92 14.16 -11.74 -18.07
C GLY A 92 13.72 -12.99 -17.29
N SER A 93 14.53 -13.49 -16.37
CA SER A 93 14.17 -14.64 -15.53
C SER A 93 13.07 -14.25 -14.54
N ARG A 94 12.24 -15.24 -14.17
CA ARG A 94 11.12 -15.05 -13.25
C ARG A 94 11.31 -15.94 -12.03
N GLN A 95 11.43 -15.32 -10.86
CA GLN A 95 11.55 -16.03 -9.60
C GLN A 95 10.25 -15.94 -8.82
N HIS A 96 9.73 -17.10 -8.41
CA HIS A 96 8.59 -17.21 -7.51
C HIS A 96 9.10 -17.15 -6.08
N THR A 97 8.59 -16.20 -5.30
CA THR A 97 8.96 -16.04 -3.91
C THR A 97 7.74 -15.75 -3.05
N VAL A 98 7.79 -16.18 -1.79
CA VAL A 98 6.75 -15.87 -0.80
C VAL A 98 7.25 -14.69 0.01
N LEU A 99 6.53 -13.57 -0.10
CA LEU A 99 6.85 -12.32 0.58
C LEU A 99 5.78 -12.01 1.61
N ARG A 100 6.12 -11.24 2.64
CA ARG A 100 5.11 -10.76 3.59
C ARG A 100 4.61 -9.39 3.17
N SER A 101 3.32 -9.08 3.39
CA SER A 101 2.75 -7.78 2.99
C SER A 101 3.47 -6.59 3.64
N ASP A 102 4.05 -6.75 4.82
CA ASP A 102 4.80 -5.73 5.56
C ASP A 102 6.24 -5.54 5.08
N GLN A 103 6.74 -6.47 4.26
CA GLN A 103 8.10 -6.42 3.74
C GLN A 103 8.26 -5.26 2.73
N SER A 104 9.41 -4.59 2.78
CA SER A 104 9.76 -3.55 1.81
C SER A 104 10.12 -4.17 0.45
N LEU A 105 9.91 -3.40 -0.62
CA LEU A 105 10.33 -3.84 -1.97
C LEU A 105 11.84 -4.11 -2.02
N TYR A 106 12.62 -3.31 -1.30
CA TYR A 106 14.06 -3.53 -1.18
C TYR A 106 14.38 -4.92 -0.61
N ALA A 107 13.79 -5.28 0.54
CA ALA A 107 14.03 -6.59 1.16
C ALA A 107 13.51 -7.76 0.30
N ALA A 108 12.43 -7.54 -0.45
CA ALA A 108 11.93 -8.52 -1.43
C ALA A 108 12.92 -8.77 -2.57
N LEU A 109 13.55 -7.72 -3.10
CA LEU A 109 14.59 -7.83 -4.12
C LEU A 109 15.86 -8.53 -3.58
N THR A 110 16.28 -8.18 -2.36
CA THR A 110 17.39 -8.85 -1.66
C THR A 110 17.15 -10.35 -1.51
N ALA A 111 15.93 -10.77 -1.15
CA ALA A 111 15.59 -12.18 -0.97
C ALA A 111 15.73 -13.02 -2.27
N VAL A 112 15.58 -12.38 -3.43
CA VAL A 112 15.64 -12.98 -4.77
C VAL A 112 17.05 -12.89 -5.36
N GLY A 113 18.00 -12.25 -4.65
CA GLY A 113 19.36 -12.05 -5.12
C GLY A 113 19.46 -10.98 -6.23
N ALA A 114 18.47 -10.09 -6.34
CA ALA A 114 18.43 -9.05 -7.36
C ALA A 114 19.38 -7.86 -7.07
N GLU A 115 20.12 -7.87 -5.96
CA GLU A 115 21.02 -6.79 -5.54
C GLU A 115 22.33 -6.69 -6.37
N SER A 116 22.55 -7.61 -7.30
CA SER A 116 23.84 -7.81 -7.98
C SER A 116 23.90 -7.30 -9.42
N SER A 117 23.34 -6.14 -9.70
CA SER A 117 23.83 -5.29 -10.80
C SER A 117 24.23 -3.94 -10.21
N ARG A 118 25.41 -3.92 -9.59
CA ARG A 118 26.07 -2.72 -9.02
C ARG A 118 26.59 -1.76 -10.11
N ASP A 119 26.28 -2.01 -11.38
CA ASP A 119 26.70 -1.20 -12.51
C ASP A 119 25.56 -0.28 -12.98
N GLU A 120 25.77 1.01 -12.75
CA GLU A 120 25.24 2.17 -13.50
C GLU A 120 23.71 2.38 -13.60
N GLY A 121 22.99 2.46 -12.47
CA GLY A 121 21.64 3.03 -12.52
C GLY A 121 20.90 3.21 -11.19
N GLU A 122 20.01 4.21 -11.12
CA GLU A 122 19.00 4.27 -10.06
C GLU A 122 18.05 3.06 -10.21
N PRO A 123 17.84 2.22 -9.18
CA PRO A 123 16.99 1.04 -9.31
C PRO A 123 15.55 1.45 -9.58
N VAL A 124 14.92 0.82 -10.57
CA VAL A 124 13.53 1.05 -10.97
C VAL A 124 12.76 -0.26 -10.87
N VAL A 125 11.70 -0.26 -10.08
CA VAL A 125 10.80 -1.41 -9.93
C VAL A 125 9.41 -1.01 -10.42
N HIS A 126 8.87 -1.83 -11.31
CA HIS A 126 7.50 -1.72 -11.77
C HIS A 126 6.64 -2.70 -10.99
N VAL A 127 5.66 -2.19 -10.23
CA VAL A 127 4.71 -3.02 -9.49
C VAL A 127 3.30 -2.59 -9.87
N LEU A 128 2.55 -3.48 -10.51
CA LEU A 128 1.20 -3.21 -11.01
C LEU A 128 1.16 -1.94 -11.88
N ASN A 129 0.62 -0.84 -11.34
CA ASN A 129 0.47 0.44 -12.03
C ASN A 129 1.32 1.55 -11.40
N GLU A 130 2.27 1.20 -10.52
CA GLU A 130 3.22 2.13 -9.90
C GLU A 130 4.65 1.81 -10.29
N ILE A 131 5.44 2.87 -10.45
CA ILE A 131 6.87 2.80 -10.75
C ILE A 131 7.59 3.40 -9.55
N VAL A 132 8.35 2.57 -8.84
CA VAL A 132 9.14 2.98 -7.68
C VAL A 132 10.59 3.10 -8.13
N LYS A 133 11.13 4.32 -8.07
CA LYS A 133 12.50 4.64 -8.46
C LYS A 133 13.33 4.94 -7.22
N ARG A 134 14.63 4.62 -7.27
CA ARG A 134 15.63 4.85 -6.20
C ARG A 134 15.51 3.88 -5.03
N ALA A 135 16.67 3.52 -4.48
CA ALA A 135 16.77 2.59 -3.35
C ALA A 135 15.99 3.07 -2.12
N GLN A 136 16.05 4.37 -1.79
CA GLN A 136 15.36 4.91 -0.62
C GLN A 136 13.83 4.80 -0.73
N ALA A 137 13.26 4.94 -1.94
CA ALA A 137 11.82 4.75 -2.13
C ALA A 137 11.45 3.26 -1.98
N LEU A 138 12.27 2.35 -2.51
CA LEU A 138 12.07 0.91 -2.38
C LEU A 138 12.10 0.42 -0.93
N GLN A 139 12.90 1.05 -0.07
CA GLN A 139 12.95 0.74 1.36
C GLN A 139 11.69 1.20 2.10
N ARG A 140 11.09 2.32 1.69
CA ARG A 140 9.88 2.88 2.33
C ARG A 140 8.59 2.27 1.79
N THR A 141 8.60 1.82 0.54
CA THR A 141 7.44 1.22 -0.10
C THR A 141 7.36 -0.26 0.26
N THR A 142 6.26 -0.64 0.89
CA THR A 142 5.94 -2.04 1.21
C THR A 142 4.89 -2.58 0.25
N LEU A 143 4.79 -3.91 0.14
CA LEU A 143 3.73 -4.56 -0.64
C LEU A 143 2.33 -4.10 -0.17
N PHE A 144 2.16 -3.93 1.14
CA PHE A 144 0.94 -3.38 1.74
C PHE A 144 0.61 -1.99 1.19
N SER A 145 1.60 -1.10 1.10
CA SER A 145 1.39 0.26 0.59
C SER A 145 0.99 0.30 -0.89
N LEU A 146 1.34 -0.74 -1.65
CA LEU A 146 0.97 -0.93 -3.05
C LEU A 146 -0.39 -1.63 -3.23
N GLY A 147 -1.06 -1.99 -2.12
CA GLY A 147 -2.30 -2.75 -2.15
C GLY A 147 -2.12 -4.26 -2.39
N VAL A 148 -0.88 -4.75 -2.37
CA VAL A 148 -0.56 -6.18 -2.49
C VAL A 148 -0.63 -6.80 -1.09
N LEU A 149 -1.86 -7.18 -0.71
CA LEU A 149 -2.16 -7.62 0.66
C LEU A 149 -2.31 -9.13 0.78
N ARG A 150 -2.88 -9.78 -0.23
CA ARG A 150 -3.22 -11.21 -0.23
C ARG A 150 -3.12 -11.73 -1.66
N GLY A 151 -2.62 -12.96 -1.83
CA GLY A 151 -2.50 -13.61 -3.12
C GLY A 151 -1.74 -14.93 -2.99
N LYS A 152 -2.24 -15.98 -3.64
CA LYS A 152 -1.57 -17.28 -3.76
C LYS A 152 -0.96 -17.43 -5.15
#